data_AF-A0A7S2TJV6-F1
#
_entry.id   AF-A0A7S2TJV6-F1
#
_cell.length_a   1.000
_cell.length_b   1.000
_cell.length_c   1.000
_cell.angle_alpha   90.00
_cell.angle_beta   90.00
_cell.angle_gamma   90.00
#
_symmetry.space_group_name_H-M   'P 1'
#
loop_
_entity.id
_entity.type
_entity.pdbx_description
1 polymer ?
#
loop_
_entity_poly.entity_id
_entity_poly.type
_entity_poly.pdbx_seq_one_letter_code
_entity_poly.pdbx_strand_id
1 'polypeptide(L)'
;DFYKKHLATRLLTENTADRDHEKTMISKLKAECGHQFTSRLEGMFNDIKISGENMVAYRKQRKNDLGVDMNVIVLTTGFWPVSNTERCNLPKEAQAAAEEYKAFYASKNSGRRLTWQTHKGTAELQCTFRKGKKLLVVQTYQMVILMLYNKADRYTYKQILELTNIPEKELRRHLLSLAHPKNGRVLKKEPNNPKLTPKDIFTYNYDYSSKRLRVKIPLMQARAETKGKKVPPAVVEERKNWVEVVIVRVMKTRKTLKHDSLMSEVMNQSRHRFAVKPVFIKKRIDNLIDREYIERDEKDRGVYHYLA
;
A
#
# COMPACT_ATOMS: atom_id res chain seq x y z
N ASP A 1 9.51 -3.61 -8.41
CA ASP A 1 8.13 -3.52 -7.88
C ASP A 1 7.69 -4.58 -6.89
N PHE A 2 7.79 -5.87 -7.17
CA PHE A 2 7.40 -6.90 -6.20
C PHE A 2 8.19 -6.79 -4.89
N TYR A 3 9.51 -6.68 -4.97
CA TYR A 3 10.36 -6.47 -3.79
C TYR A 3 9.94 -5.21 -3.01
N LYS A 4 9.71 -4.07 -3.69
CA LYS A 4 9.22 -2.82 -3.09
C LYS A 4 7.92 -3.02 -2.29
N LYS A 5 6.96 -3.80 -2.82
CA LYS A 5 5.69 -4.10 -2.11
C LYS A 5 5.89 -4.97 -0.87
N HIS A 6 6.75 -5.98 -0.97
CA HIS A 6 7.05 -6.84 0.17
C HIS A 6 7.86 -6.11 1.25
N LEU A 7 8.87 -5.32 0.85
CA LEU A 7 9.62 -4.43 1.74
C LEU A 7 8.69 -3.46 2.45
N ALA A 8 7.78 -2.79 1.72
CA ALA A 8 6.82 -1.86 2.33
C ALA A 8 5.98 -2.54 3.42
N THR A 9 5.53 -3.77 3.17
CA THR A 9 4.76 -4.54 4.15
C THR A 9 5.60 -4.85 5.38
N ARG A 10 6.84 -5.33 5.18
CA ARG A 10 7.75 -5.66 6.28
C ARG A 10 8.18 -4.45 7.10
N LEU A 11 8.40 -3.28 6.47
CA LEU A 11 8.77 -2.06 7.18
C LEU A 11 7.62 -1.49 8.03
N LEU A 12 6.38 -1.64 7.58
CA LEU A 12 5.20 -1.14 8.29
C LEU A 12 4.69 -2.13 9.36
N THR A 13 5.03 -3.41 9.24
CA THR A 13 4.81 -4.39 10.32
C THR A 13 6.02 -4.39 11.25
N GLU A 14 5.84 -4.20 12.55
CA GLU A 14 6.91 -4.07 13.56
C GLU A 14 7.75 -5.35 13.77
N ASN A 15 8.40 -5.88 12.73
CA ASN A 15 9.40 -6.94 12.83
C ASN A 15 10.79 -6.33 12.57
N THR A 16 11.41 -5.84 13.64
CA THR A 16 12.67 -5.08 13.62
C THR A 16 13.90 -5.95 13.34
N ALA A 17 13.82 -7.27 13.51
CA ALA A 17 14.93 -8.21 13.39
C ALA A 17 15.54 -8.31 11.98
N ASP A 18 14.85 -7.79 10.96
CA ASP A 18 15.27 -7.88 9.55
C ASP A 18 15.86 -6.57 9.00
N ARG A 19 15.96 -5.49 9.81
CA ARG A 19 16.32 -4.17 9.27
C ARG A 19 17.74 -4.10 8.70
N ASP A 20 18.72 -4.73 9.36
CA ASP A 20 20.10 -4.70 8.87
C ASP A 20 20.30 -5.64 7.67
N HIS A 21 19.64 -6.80 7.66
CA HIS A 21 19.58 -7.68 6.49
C HIS A 21 18.96 -6.98 5.28
N GLU A 22 17.91 -6.19 5.48
CA GLU A 22 17.26 -5.42 4.41
C GLU A 22 18.14 -4.28 3.90
N LYS A 23 18.89 -3.60 4.78
CA LYS A 23 19.91 -2.63 4.35
C LYS A 23 20.98 -3.31 3.50
N THR A 24 21.50 -4.46 3.94
CA THR A 24 22.49 -5.23 3.17
C THR A 24 21.93 -5.67 1.82
N MET A 25 20.67 -6.11 1.76
CA MET A 25 19.99 -6.46 0.52
C MET A 25 19.91 -5.27 -0.45
N ILE A 26 19.54 -4.09 0.06
CA ILE A 26 19.48 -2.87 -0.74
C ILE A 26 20.88 -2.46 -1.23
N SER A 27 21.92 -2.55 -0.39
CA SER A 27 23.30 -2.27 -0.80
C SER A 27 23.76 -3.19 -1.94
N LYS A 28 23.42 -4.48 -1.87
CA LYS A 28 23.70 -5.43 -2.97
C LYS A 28 22.93 -5.08 -4.24
N LEU A 29 21.64 -4.76 -4.13
CA LEU A 29 20.84 -4.30 -5.27
C LEU A 29 21.39 -3.01 -5.88
N LYS A 30 21.97 -2.12 -5.08
CA LYS A 30 22.58 -0.87 -5.53
C LYS A 30 23.84 -1.13 -6.35
N ALA A 31 24.68 -2.07 -5.90
CA ALA A 31 25.88 -2.46 -6.62
C ALA A 31 25.54 -3.06 -8.00
N GLU A 32 24.53 -3.94 -8.06
CA GLU A 32 24.17 -4.65 -9.29
C GLU A 32 23.29 -3.81 -10.25
N CYS A 33 22.36 -3.01 -9.72
CA CYS A 33 21.33 -2.33 -10.52
C CYS A 33 21.46 -0.79 -10.54
N GLY A 34 22.42 -0.23 -9.81
CA GLY A 34 22.70 1.20 -9.73
C GLY A 34 21.77 2.00 -8.80
N HIS A 35 22.19 3.23 -8.50
CA HIS A 35 21.52 4.14 -7.55
C HIS A 35 20.06 4.45 -7.88
N GLN A 36 19.71 4.62 -9.16
CA GLN A 36 18.34 4.96 -9.57
C GLN A 36 17.35 3.84 -9.24
N PHE A 37 17.82 2.59 -9.17
CA PHE A 37 16.97 1.45 -8.85
C PHE A 37 16.61 1.41 -7.35
N THR A 38 17.58 1.73 -6.48
CA THR A 38 17.41 1.64 -5.02
C THR A 38 16.92 2.92 -4.38
N SER A 39 17.02 4.08 -5.05
CA SER A 39 16.65 5.40 -4.50
C SER A 39 15.28 5.42 -3.80
N ARG A 40 14.24 4.81 -4.40
CA ARG A 40 12.90 4.73 -3.77
C ARG A 40 12.89 3.84 -2.52
N LEU A 41 13.67 2.75 -2.51
CA LEU A 41 13.78 1.82 -1.37
C LEU A 41 14.54 2.47 -0.21
N GLU A 42 15.63 3.17 -0.52
CA GLU A 42 16.40 3.97 0.45
C GLU A 42 15.52 5.07 1.06
N GLY A 43 14.71 5.74 0.25
CA GLY A 43 13.72 6.71 0.70
C GLY A 43 12.71 6.13 1.70
N MET A 44 12.26 4.89 1.51
CA MET A 44 11.37 4.21 2.47
C MET A 44 12.04 4.02 3.85
N PHE A 45 13.33 3.69 3.89
CA PHE A 45 14.05 3.59 5.16
C PHE A 45 14.20 4.95 5.84
N ASN A 46 14.50 5.98 5.06
CA ASN A 46 14.61 7.34 5.58
C ASN A 46 13.29 7.83 6.18
N ASP A 47 12.17 7.56 5.52
CA ASP A 47 10.83 7.87 6.04
C ASP A 47 10.54 7.19 7.38
N ILE A 48 10.93 5.91 7.55
CA ILE A 48 10.77 5.18 8.81
C ILE A 48 11.61 5.82 9.93
N LYS A 49 12.85 6.21 9.63
CA LYS A 49 13.74 6.87 10.59
C LYS A 49 13.18 8.23 11.03
N ILE A 50 12.87 9.10 10.06
CA ILE A 50 12.34 10.44 10.30
C ILE A 50 11.00 10.37 11.03
N SER A 51 10.16 9.38 10.72
CA SER A 51 8.90 9.16 11.45
C SER A 51 9.14 8.88 12.93
N GLY A 52 10.16 8.08 13.27
CA GLY A 52 10.54 7.84 14.66
C GLY A 52 10.96 9.12 15.38
N GLU A 53 11.80 9.94 14.76
CA GLU A 53 12.23 11.24 15.29
C GLU A 53 11.04 12.20 15.49
N ASN A 54 10.14 12.27 14.50
CA ASN A 54 8.91 13.04 14.59
C ASN A 54 7.99 12.56 15.72
N MET A 55 7.89 11.24 15.93
CA MET A 55 7.09 10.67 17.02
C MET A 55 7.66 10.99 18.40
N VAL A 56 8.99 10.98 18.56
CA VAL A 56 9.64 11.43 19.80
C VAL A 56 9.33 12.90 20.05
N ALA A 57 9.44 13.74 19.03
CA ALA A 57 9.16 15.16 19.15
C ALA A 57 7.66 15.44 19.41
N TYR A 58 6.75 14.67 18.79
CA TYR A 58 5.32 14.73 19.03
C TYR A 58 4.99 14.38 20.48
N ARG A 59 5.52 13.27 21.00
CA ARG A 59 5.29 12.84 22.40
C ARG A 59 5.76 13.86 23.43
N LYS A 60 6.84 14.61 23.14
CA LYS A 60 7.31 15.71 24.01
C LYS A 60 6.40 16.94 24.00
N GLN A 61 5.75 17.23 22.87
CA GLN A 61 4.88 18.39 22.70
C GLN A 61 3.41 18.09 23.02
N ARG A 62 3.03 16.81 23.05
CA ARG A 62 1.68 16.35 23.37
C ARG A 62 1.31 16.80 24.78
N LYS A 63 0.28 17.64 24.87
CA LYS A 63 -0.25 18.18 26.15
C LYS A 63 -1.51 17.45 26.61
N ASN A 64 -2.27 16.87 25.68
CA ASN A 64 -3.56 16.27 25.97
C ASN A 64 -3.43 14.75 26.03
N ASP A 65 -3.92 14.17 27.13
CA ASP A 65 -4.23 12.75 27.15
C ASP A 65 -5.58 12.53 26.46
N LEU A 66 -5.55 11.83 25.32
CA LEU A 66 -6.73 11.52 24.52
C LEU A 66 -7.20 10.08 24.77
N GLY A 67 -6.64 9.38 25.76
CA GLY A 67 -6.94 7.98 26.05
C GLY A 67 -6.47 7.01 24.96
N VAL A 68 -5.63 7.48 24.03
CA VAL A 68 -5.06 6.69 22.93
C VAL A 68 -3.55 6.91 22.89
N ASP A 69 -2.79 5.81 22.97
CA ASP A 69 -1.38 5.80 22.56
C ASP A 69 -1.31 5.64 21.04
N MET A 70 -0.62 6.57 20.39
CA MET A 70 -0.55 6.64 18.94
C MET A 70 0.91 6.57 18.49
N ASN A 71 1.16 5.76 17.47
CA ASN A 71 2.41 5.70 16.74
C ASN A 71 2.15 5.94 15.26
N VAL A 72 2.74 6.99 14.68
CA VAL A 72 2.49 7.41 13.30
C VAL A 72 3.75 7.25 12.47
N ILE A 73 3.59 6.64 11.29
CA ILE A 73 4.63 6.56 10.27
C ILE A 73 4.19 7.40 9.08
N VAL A 74 4.96 8.44 8.78
CA VAL A 74 4.72 9.33 7.64
C VAL A 74 5.48 8.80 6.43
N LEU A 75 4.77 8.62 5.32
CA LEU A 75 5.29 7.99 4.09
C LEU A 75 5.31 9.02 2.96
N THR A 76 6.46 9.16 2.29
CA THR A 76 6.61 10.05 1.15
C THR A 76 5.93 9.47 -0.10
N THR A 77 4.97 10.22 -0.65
CA THR A 77 4.30 9.85 -1.91
C THR A 77 5.32 9.63 -3.03
N GLY A 78 5.21 8.50 -3.73
CA GLY A 78 6.12 8.13 -4.83
C GLY A 78 7.23 7.15 -4.44
N PHE A 79 7.63 7.09 -3.16
CA PHE A 79 8.54 6.05 -2.66
C PHE A 79 7.79 4.76 -2.31
N TRP A 80 6.61 4.92 -1.71
CA TRP A 80 5.81 3.81 -1.21
C TRP A 80 4.76 3.34 -2.23
N PRO A 81 4.44 2.03 -2.26
CA PRO A 81 3.32 1.49 -3.04
C PRO A 81 1.99 1.74 -2.31
N VAL A 82 1.66 3.00 -2.08
CA VAL A 82 0.39 3.43 -1.48
C VAL A 82 -0.64 3.72 -2.57
N SER A 83 -1.85 3.21 -2.40
CA SER A 83 -3.01 3.52 -3.24
C SER A 83 -3.84 4.61 -2.58
N ASN A 84 -4.67 5.29 -3.36
CA ASN A 84 -5.68 6.17 -2.79
C ASN A 84 -6.59 5.33 -1.87
N THR A 85 -6.90 5.86 -0.69
CA THR A 85 -7.71 5.17 0.32
C THR A 85 -9.02 5.91 0.48
N GLU A 86 -10.12 5.19 0.35
CA GLU A 86 -11.45 5.71 0.66
C GLU A 86 -11.56 5.98 2.15
N ARG A 87 -12.31 7.03 2.51
CA ARG A 87 -12.45 7.47 3.90
C ARG A 87 -13.25 6.44 4.69
N CYS A 88 -12.87 6.19 5.94
CA CYS A 88 -13.68 5.48 6.91
C CYS A 88 -13.97 6.39 8.11
N ASN A 89 -15.07 6.14 8.80
CA ASN A 89 -15.44 6.86 10.02
C ASN A 89 -14.64 6.28 11.20
N LEU A 90 -13.58 6.98 11.61
CA LEU A 90 -12.79 6.57 12.78
C LEU A 90 -13.58 6.82 14.08
N PRO A 91 -13.35 6.02 15.13
CA PRO A 91 -13.84 6.33 16.48
C PRO A 91 -13.36 7.71 16.93
N LYS A 92 -14.15 8.38 17.78
CA LYS A 92 -13.93 9.78 18.18
C LYS A 92 -12.53 10.02 18.74
N GLU A 93 -12.06 9.12 19.59
CA GLU A 93 -10.78 9.19 20.27
C GLU A 93 -9.62 9.06 19.26
N ALA A 94 -9.73 8.11 18.33
CA ALA A 94 -8.75 7.92 17.26
C ALA A 94 -8.75 9.10 16.27
N GLN A 95 -9.91 9.67 15.96
CA GLN A 95 -10.04 10.83 15.09
C GLN A 95 -9.43 12.09 15.73
N ALA A 96 -9.68 12.33 17.02
CA ALA A 96 -9.09 13.44 17.76
C ALA A 96 -7.55 13.35 17.76
N ALA A 97 -7.00 12.17 18.05
CA ALA A 97 -5.56 11.97 18.04
C ALA A 97 -4.96 12.11 16.63
N ALA A 98 -5.67 11.69 15.59
CA ALA A 98 -5.25 11.86 14.20
C ALA A 98 -5.20 13.33 13.77
N GLU A 99 -6.19 14.15 14.15
CA GLU A 99 -6.18 15.58 13.84
C GLU A 99 -5.16 16.35 14.69
N GLU A 100 -4.93 15.96 15.95
CA GLU A 100 -3.86 16.55 16.78
C GLU A 100 -2.48 16.29 16.16
N TYR A 101 -2.19 15.05 15.76
CA TYR A 101 -0.92 14.73 15.11
C TYR A 101 -0.78 15.48 13.78
N LYS A 102 -1.86 15.64 13.02
CA LYS A 102 -1.85 16.36 11.75
C LYS A 102 -1.52 17.84 11.95
N ALA A 103 -2.08 18.48 12.98
CA ALA A 103 -1.74 19.85 13.36
C ALA A 103 -0.27 19.98 13.79
N PHE A 104 0.22 19.04 14.61
CA PHE A 104 1.64 18.96 14.97
C PHE A 104 2.53 18.89 13.73
N TYR A 105 2.23 17.97 12.80
CA TYR A 105 3.05 17.79 11.60
C TYR A 105 3.05 19.02 10.70
N ALA A 106 1.88 19.65 10.51
CA ALA A 106 1.72 20.85 9.71
C ALA A 106 2.52 22.05 10.26
N SER A 107 2.60 22.19 11.58
CA SER A 107 3.38 23.28 12.21
C SER A 107 4.89 23.17 11.94
N LYS A 108 5.40 21.95 11.72
CA LYS A 108 6.82 21.69 11.42
C LYS A 108 7.13 21.54 9.94
N ASN A 109 6.14 21.23 9.12
CA ASN A 109 6.30 20.90 7.71
C ASN A 109 5.33 21.73 6.85
N SER A 110 5.63 23.03 6.71
CA SER A 110 4.85 23.94 5.88
C SER A 110 4.81 23.47 4.42
N GLY A 111 3.67 23.67 3.76
CA GLY A 111 3.47 23.26 2.36
C GLY A 111 3.23 21.77 2.13
N ARG A 112 3.18 20.93 3.18
CA ARG A 112 2.87 19.50 3.06
C ARG A 112 1.44 19.18 3.51
N ARG A 113 0.82 18.17 2.87
CA ARG A 113 -0.51 17.68 3.21
C ARG A 113 -0.45 16.19 3.57
N LEU A 114 -0.90 15.83 4.77
CA LEU A 114 -1.04 14.45 5.20
C LEU A 114 -2.37 13.84 4.71
N THR A 115 -2.31 12.57 4.31
CA THR A 115 -3.48 11.75 3.97
C THR A 115 -3.38 10.42 4.69
N TRP A 116 -4.36 10.12 5.56
CA TRP A 116 -4.36 8.91 6.37
C TRP A 116 -4.66 7.66 5.53
N GLN A 117 -3.85 6.61 5.73
CA GLN A 117 -3.99 5.32 5.05
C GLN A 117 -4.59 4.29 6.02
N THR A 118 -5.88 4.44 6.33
CA THR A 118 -6.55 3.68 7.40
C THR A 118 -6.52 2.17 7.19
N HIS A 119 -6.54 1.69 5.94
CA HIS A 119 -6.43 0.27 5.61
C HIS A 119 -5.04 -0.37 5.92
N LYS A 120 -4.01 0.44 6.24
CA LYS A 120 -2.66 -0.05 6.57
C LYS A 120 -2.34 -0.02 8.06
N GLY A 121 -3.21 0.56 8.87
CA GLY A 121 -2.99 0.69 10.31
C GLY A 121 -3.33 -0.58 11.09
N THR A 122 -2.82 -0.61 12.32
CA THR A 122 -3.15 -1.60 13.35
C THR A 122 -3.52 -0.89 14.64
N ALA A 123 -4.28 -1.57 15.50
CA ALA A 123 -4.66 -1.09 16.80
C ALA A 123 -4.62 -2.25 17.81
N GLU A 124 -4.38 -1.90 19.08
CA GLU A 124 -4.54 -2.80 20.21
C GLU A 124 -5.74 -2.34 21.03
N LEU A 125 -6.68 -3.25 21.28
CA LEU A 125 -7.91 -2.98 22.00
C LEU A 125 -8.00 -3.84 23.25
N GLN A 126 -8.27 -3.21 24.40
CA GLN A 126 -8.66 -3.93 25.59
C GLN A 126 -10.16 -4.24 25.54
N CYS A 127 -10.49 -5.50 25.30
CA CYS A 127 -11.88 -5.97 25.22
C CYS A 127 -12.26 -6.72 26.49
N THR A 128 -13.45 -6.42 27.01
CA THR A 128 -14.02 -7.10 28.18
C THR A 128 -14.92 -8.24 27.73
N PHE A 129 -14.67 -9.43 28.25
CA PHE A 129 -15.49 -10.63 28.06
C PHE A 129 -15.90 -11.19 29.42
N ARG A 130 -16.88 -12.10 29.46
CA ARG A 130 -17.33 -12.75 30.70
C ARG A 130 -16.21 -13.50 31.43
N LYS A 131 -15.27 -14.07 30.68
CA LYS A 131 -14.10 -14.80 31.20
C LYS A 131 -12.89 -13.89 31.47
N GLY A 132 -13.08 -12.58 31.50
CA GLY A 132 -12.06 -11.58 31.78
C GLY A 132 -11.66 -10.74 30.57
N LYS A 133 -10.70 -9.84 30.80
CA LYS A 133 -10.21 -8.89 29.79
C LYS A 133 -9.18 -9.56 28.86
N LYS A 134 -9.16 -9.15 27.59
CA LYS A 134 -8.17 -9.58 26.59
C LYS A 134 -7.70 -8.38 25.77
N LEU A 135 -6.45 -8.42 25.33
CA LEU A 135 -5.88 -7.44 24.41
C LEU A 135 -5.96 -7.99 22.98
N LEU A 136 -6.80 -7.40 22.14
CA LEU A 136 -6.95 -7.77 20.73
C LEU A 136 -6.06 -6.89 19.86
N VAL A 137 -5.13 -7.50 19.12
CA VAL A 137 -4.33 -6.83 18.10
C VAL A 137 -5.03 -7.01 16.76
N VAL A 138 -5.55 -5.92 16.23
CA VAL A 138 -6.44 -5.89 15.06
C VAL A 138 -5.97 -4.86 14.04
N GLN A 139 -6.47 -4.94 12.81
CA GLN A 139 -6.33 -3.88 11.83
C GLN A 139 -7.31 -2.74 12.14
N THR A 140 -7.02 -1.53 11.64
CA THR A 140 -7.84 -0.34 11.92
C THR A 140 -9.32 -0.53 11.56
N TYR A 141 -9.65 -1.17 10.44
CA TYR A 141 -11.05 -1.45 10.09
C TYR A 141 -11.73 -2.45 11.03
N GLN A 142 -11.02 -3.46 11.52
CA GLN A 142 -11.54 -4.34 12.57
C GLN A 142 -11.79 -3.55 13.86
N MET A 143 -10.88 -2.63 14.24
CA MET A 143 -11.10 -1.73 15.38
C MET A 143 -12.35 -0.88 15.20
N VAL A 144 -12.51 -0.21 14.05
CA VAL A 144 -13.67 0.63 13.74
C VAL A 144 -14.98 -0.17 13.92
N ILE A 145 -15.02 -1.41 13.43
CA ILE A 145 -16.17 -2.31 13.59
C ILE A 145 -16.41 -2.64 15.07
N LEU A 146 -15.37 -3.05 15.81
CA LEU A 146 -15.50 -3.47 17.21
C LEU A 146 -15.94 -2.31 18.11
N MET A 147 -15.50 -1.08 17.83
CA MET A 147 -15.86 0.10 18.61
C MET A 147 -17.35 0.47 18.51
N LEU A 148 -18.08 0.00 17.49
CA LEU A 148 -19.54 0.16 17.43
C LEU A 148 -20.23 -0.51 18.62
N TYR A 149 -19.71 -1.66 19.08
CA TYR A 149 -20.34 -2.47 20.11
C TYR A 149 -20.28 -1.87 21.52
N ASN A 150 -19.61 -0.73 21.70
CA ASN A 150 -19.71 0.06 22.92
C ASN A 150 -21.05 0.82 23.03
N LYS A 151 -21.83 0.91 21.94
CA LYS A 151 -23.15 1.58 21.92
C LYS A 151 -24.32 0.61 21.88
N ALA A 152 -24.17 -0.52 21.20
CA ALA A 152 -25.19 -1.57 21.17
C ALA A 152 -24.55 -2.94 20.85
N ASP A 153 -25.14 -4.00 21.36
CA ASP A 153 -24.54 -5.34 21.22
C ASP A 153 -24.79 -5.99 19.86
N ARG A 154 -25.72 -5.44 19.07
CA ARG A 154 -26.20 -6.05 17.82
C ARG A 154 -26.32 -5.00 16.71
N TYR A 155 -25.79 -5.34 15.54
CA TYR A 155 -25.92 -4.55 14.32
C TYR A 155 -26.17 -5.44 13.11
N THR A 156 -26.96 -4.94 12.16
CA THR A 156 -27.05 -5.56 10.82
C THR A 156 -25.83 -5.21 9.98
N TYR A 157 -25.53 -6.02 8.96
CA TYR A 157 -24.48 -5.73 7.99
C TYR A 157 -24.64 -4.33 7.38
N LYS A 158 -25.87 -3.95 7.00
CA LYS A 158 -26.20 -2.63 6.45
C LYS A 158 -25.85 -1.50 7.41
N GLN A 159 -26.23 -1.62 8.69
CA GLN A 159 -25.90 -0.61 9.70
C GLN A 159 -24.40 -0.48 9.91
N ILE A 160 -23.65 -1.59 9.95
CA ILE A 160 -22.18 -1.53 10.08
C ILE A 160 -21.58 -0.82 8.86
N LEU A 161 -22.07 -1.10 7.65
CA LEU A 161 -21.60 -0.43 6.43
C LEU A 161 -21.81 1.08 6.50
N GLU A 162 -23.01 1.53 6.85
CA GLU A 162 -23.37 2.95 6.95
C GLU A 162 -22.62 3.68 8.06
N LEU A 163 -22.53 3.08 9.26
CA LEU A 163 -21.89 3.70 10.42
C LEU A 163 -20.36 3.81 10.25
N THR A 164 -19.72 2.79 9.66
CA THR A 164 -18.26 2.76 9.52
C THR A 164 -17.77 3.43 8.24
N ASN A 165 -18.61 3.51 7.21
CA ASN A 165 -18.25 3.98 5.87
C ASN A 165 -17.00 3.25 5.31
N ILE A 166 -16.81 1.98 5.66
CA ILE A 166 -15.71 1.16 5.15
C ILE A 166 -16.13 0.63 3.76
N PRO A 167 -15.24 0.62 2.75
CA PRO A 167 -15.56 0.08 1.43
C PRO A 167 -16.06 -1.36 1.53
N GLU A 168 -17.17 -1.69 0.86
CA GLU A 168 -17.91 -2.94 1.07
C GLU A 168 -17.03 -4.20 0.96
N LYS A 169 -16.12 -4.21 -0.03
CA LYS A 169 -15.15 -5.29 -0.25
C LYS A 169 -14.21 -5.49 0.95
N GLU A 170 -13.72 -4.39 1.52
CA GLU A 170 -12.86 -4.42 2.70
C GLU A 170 -13.68 -4.77 3.94
N LEU A 171 -14.86 -4.17 4.12
CA LEU A 171 -15.75 -4.46 5.25
C LEU A 171 -16.05 -5.95 5.33
N ARG A 172 -16.42 -6.58 4.21
CA ARG A 172 -16.69 -8.02 4.13
C ARG A 172 -15.53 -8.84 4.69
N ARG A 173 -14.30 -8.54 4.27
CA ARG A 173 -13.10 -9.28 4.67
C ARG A 173 -12.78 -9.09 6.16
N HIS A 174 -12.91 -7.87 6.66
CA HIS A 174 -12.63 -7.53 8.06
C HIS A 174 -13.71 -8.08 8.99
N LEU A 175 -14.99 -7.97 8.63
CA LEU A 175 -16.10 -8.45 9.44
C LEU A 175 -16.10 -9.99 9.54
N LEU A 176 -15.87 -10.69 8.42
CA LEU A 176 -15.77 -12.16 8.45
C LEU A 176 -14.57 -12.64 9.26
N SER A 177 -13.46 -11.90 9.30
CA SER A 177 -12.31 -12.25 10.15
C SER A 177 -12.60 -12.16 11.65
N LEU A 178 -13.59 -11.37 12.05
CA LEU A 178 -14.06 -11.27 13.43
C LEU A 178 -15.14 -12.33 13.75
N ALA A 179 -15.98 -12.66 12.78
CA ALA A 179 -17.14 -13.54 12.96
C ALA A 179 -16.88 -15.03 12.64
N HIS A 180 -15.96 -15.34 11.73
CA HIS A 180 -15.64 -16.70 11.28
C HIS A 180 -14.14 -17.07 11.29
N PRO A 181 -13.33 -16.65 12.29
CA PRO A 181 -11.98 -17.19 12.42
C PRO A 181 -12.01 -18.64 12.91
N LYS A 182 -10.97 -19.42 12.55
CA LYS A 182 -10.80 -20.80 13.02
C LYS A 182 -10.60 -20.90 14.54
N ASN A 183 -10.04 -19.86 15.17
CA ASN A 183 -9.54 -19.91 16.55
C ASN A 183 -10.40 -19.11 17.55
N GLY A 184 -11.71 -18.99 17.30
CA GLY A 184 -12.66 -18.36 18.22
C GLY A 184 -13.20 -17.03 17.71
N ARG A 185 -14.53 -16.88 17.78
CA ARG A 185 -15.28 -15.80 17.14
C ARG A 185 -15.48 -14.64 18.11
N VAL A 186 -15.02 -13.45 17.76
CA VAL A 186 -15.25 -12.23 18.57
C VAL A 186 -16.66 -11.69 18.33
N LEU A 187 -17.21 -11.93 17.14
CA LEU A 187 -18.60 -11.63 16.80
C LEU A 187 -19.37 -12.91 16.46
N LYS A 188 -20.63 -13.02 16.86
CA LYS A 188 -21.56 -14.05 16.40
C LYS A 188 -22.33 -13.52 15.20
N LYS A 189 -22.45 -14.30 14.13
CA LYS A 189 -23.22 -13.96 12.93
C LYS A 189 -24.47 -14.83 12.84
N GLU A 190 -25.59 -14.19 12.52
CA GLU A 190 -26.89 -14.81 12.25
C GLU A 190 -27.36 -14.39 10.85
N PRO A 191 -27.52 -15.32 9.89
CA PRO A 191 -27.25 -16.76 9.97
C PRO A 191 -25.75 -17.09 9.98
N ASN A 192 -25.38 -18.21 10.64
CA ASN A 192 -24.01 -18.67 10.82
C ASN A 192 -23.42 -19.28 9.53
N ASN A 193 -23.08 -18.44 8.56
CA ASN A 193 -22.46 -18.84 7.29
C ASN A 193 -21.58 -17.71 6.71
N PRO A 194 -20.64 -17.99 5.80
CA PRO A 194 -19.72 -16.99 5.25
C PRO A 194 -20.33 -16.07 4.19
N LYS A 195 -21.61 -16.28 3.79
CA LYS A 195 -22.32 -15.36 2.89
C LYS A 195 -22.71 -14.12 3.70
N LEU A 196 -22.67 -12.95 3.06
CA LEU A 196 -23.11 -11.70 3.68
C LEU A 196 -24.33 -11.20 2.94
N THR A 197 -25.42 -10.97 3.69
CA THR A 197 -26.59 -10.24 3.22
C THR A 197 -26.78 -8.97 4.04
N PRO A 198 -27.42 -7.91 3.49
CA PRO A 198 -27.68 -6.67 4.23
C PRO A 198 -28.41 -6.86 5.58
N LYS A 199 -29.22 -7.92 5.71
CA LYS A 199 -30.01 -8.24 6.89
C LYS A 199 -29.28 -9.13 7.90
N ASP A 200 -28.10 -9.64 7.57
CA ASP A 200 -27.34 -10.49 8.49
C ASP A 200 -26.98 -9.72 9.76
N ILE A 201 -27.21 -10.33 10.92
CA ILE A 201 -27.00 -9.72 12.23
C ILE A 201 -25.66 -10.18 12.79
N PHE A 202 -24.91 -9.22 13.32
CA PHE A 202 -23.66 -9.44 14.03
C PHE A 202 -23.84 -9.00 15.48
N THR A 203 -23.50 -9.90 16.40
CA THR A 203 -23.65 -9.70 17.85
C THR A 203 -22.30 -9.85 18.54
N TYR A 204 -21.99 -8.99 19.51
CA TYR A 204 -20.76 -9.13 20.30
C TYR A 204 -20.74 -10.46 21.08
N ASN A 205 -19.66 -11.22 20.99
CA ASN A 205 -19.55 -12.50 21.69
C ASN A 205 -18.93 -12.33 23.09
N TYR A 206 -19.75 -12.07 24.09
CA TYR A 206 -19.31 -12.01 25.50
C TYR A 206 -18.68 -13.31 26.03
N ASP A 207 -18.96 -14.46 25.38
CA ASP A 207 -18.44 -15.77 25.77
C ASP A 207 -17.10 -16.11 25.08
N TYR A 208 -16.55 -15.20 24.27
CA TYR A 208 -15.27 -15.39 23.62
C TYR A 208 -14.17 -15.69 24.65
N SER A 209 -13.31 -16.65 24.30
CA SER A 209 -12.23 -17.12 25.16
C SER A 209 -11.00 -17.45 24.35
N SER A 210 -9.83 -17.15 24.90
CA SER A 210 -8.54 -17.52 24.35
C SER A 210 -7.58 -17.80 25.51
N LYS A 211 -6.72 -18.80 25.32
CA LYS A 211 -5.63 -19.12 26.25
C LYS A 211 -4.61 -17.98 26.36
N ARG A 212 -4.48 -17.15 25.31
CA ARG A 212 -3.57 -16.00 25.29
C ARG A 212 -4.28 -14.75 25.80
N LEU A 213 -3.59 -13.96 26.63
CA LEU A 213 -4.07 -12.64 27.08
C LEU A 213 -4.08 -11.65 25.92
N ARG A 214 -3.00 -11.65 25.12
CA ARG A 214 -2.85 -10.86 23.90
C ARG A 214 -3.10 -11.73 22.67
N VAL A 215 -4.09 -11.36 21.86
CA VAL A 215 -4.56 -12.15 20.71
C VAL A 215 -4.51 -11.31 19.45
N LYS A 216 -3.70 -11.74 18.48
CA LYS A 216 -3.71 -11.16 17.14
C LYS A 216 -4.83 -11.77 16.31
N ILE A 217 -5.71 -10.94 15.78
CA ILE A 217 -6.77 -11.39 14.86
C ILE A 217 -6.29 -11.20 13.43
N PRO A 218 -5.90 -12.27 12.73
CA PRO A 218 -5.44 -12.14 11.36
C PRO A 218 -6.62 -11.77 10.46
N LEU A 219 -6.35 -10.94 9.46
CA LEU A 219 -7.30 -10.73 8.38
C LEU A 219 -7.46 -12.05 7.61
N MET A 220 -8.68 -12.43 7.25
CA MET A 220 -8.90 -13.60 6.40
C MET A 220 -8.14 -13.39 5.09
N GLN A 221 -7.26 -14.33 4.73
CA GLN A 221 -6.65 -14.29 3.42
C GLN A 221 -7.76 -14.48 2.39
N ALA A 222 -7.87 -13.54 1.44
CA ALA A 222 -8.60 -13.86 0.23
C ALA A 222 -7.96 -15.12 -0.34
N ARG A 223 -8.74 -16.14 -0.73
CA ARG A 223 -8.21 -17.19 -1.59
C ARG A 223 -7.52 -16.45 -2.73
N ALA A 224 -6.20 -16.58 -2.82
CA ALA A 224 -5.49 -16.06 -3.95
C ALA A 224 -6.12 -16.76 -5.15
N GLU A 225 -6.94 -16.04 -5.91
CA GLU A 225 -7.15 -16.43 -7.29
C GLU A 225 -5.75 -16.61 -7.83
N THR A 226 -5.44 -17.83 -8.25
CA THR A 226 -4.25 -18.22 -8.99
C THR A 226 -4.27 -17.45 -10.31
N LYS A 227 -4.13 -16.12 -10.23
CA LYS A 227 -3.74 -15.28 -11.35
C LYS A 227 -2.29 -15.66 -11.58
N GLY A 228 -2.11 -16.68 -12.42
CA GLY A 228 -0.80 -17.12 -12.91
C GLY A 228 0.03 -15.90 -13.28
N LYS A 229 1.35 -16.00 -13.06
CA LYS A 229 2.44 -15.00 -13.20
C LYS A 229 2.26 -13.91 -14.29
N LYS A 230 1.17 -13.14 -14.26
CA LYS A 230 0.91 -12.01 -15.14
C LYS A 230 1.65 -10.84 -14.54
N VAL A 231 2.57 -10.28 -15.32
CA VAL A 231 3.29 -9.05 -14.96
C VAL A 231 2.23 -7.99 -14.61
N PRO A 232 2.29 -7.36 -13.42
CA PRO A 232 1.28 -6.38 -13.01
C PRO A 232 1.16 -5.26 -14.05
N PRO A 233 -0.05 -4.73 -14.33
CA PRO A 233 -0.25 -3.68 -15.33
C PRO A 233 0.67 -2.45 -15.12
N ALA A 234 0.90 -2.05 -13.88
CA ALA A 234 1.81 -0.96 -13.54
C ALA A 234 3.27 -1.21 -13.99
N VAL A 235 3.75 -2.46 -13.91
CA VAL A 235 5.09 -2.83 -14.37
C VAL A 235 5.14 -2.81 -15.90
N VAL A 236 4.05 -3.19 -16.57
CA VAL A 236 3.95 -3.08 -18.03
C VAL A 236 4.03 -1.62 -18.45
N GLU A 237 3.33 -0.72 -17.74
CA GLU A 237 3.34 0.71 -18.02
C GLU A 237 4.73 1.34 -17.77
N GLU A 238 5.39 1.00 -16.66
CA GLU A 238 6.76 1.47 -16.39
C GLU A 238 7.74 1.01 -17.47
N ARG A 239 7.58 -0.22 -17.99
CA ARG A 239 8.38 -0.73 -19.12
C ARG A 239 8.10 0.04 -20.41
N LYS A 240 6.84 0.43 -20.69
CA LYS A 240 6.51 1.26 -21.86
C LYS A 240 7.21 2.61 -21.77
N ASN A 241 7.03 3.30 -20.65
CA ASN A 241 7.62 4.63 -20.43
C ASN A 241 9.15 4.58 -20.53
N TRP A 242 9.78 3.56 -19.95
CA TRP A 242 11.23 3.41 -20.03
C TRP A 242 11.71 3.23 -21.47
N VAL A 243 11.07 2.37 -22.26
CA VAL A 243 11.44 2.14 -23.67
C VAL A 243 11.25 3.41 -24.50
N GLU A 244 10.18 4.16 -24.27
CA GLU A 244 9.96 5.46 -24.92
C GLU A 244 11.09 6.45 -24.60
N VAL A 245 11.48 6.57 -23.32
CA VAL A 245 12.60 7.43 -22.90
C VAL A 245 13.91 7.03 -23.58
N VAL A 246 14.16 5.75 -23.78
CA VAL A 246 15.38 5.28 -24.46
C VAL A 246 15.34 5.50 -25.96
N ILE A 247 14.19 5.29 -26.62
CA ILE A 247 14.04 5.62 -28.03
C ILE A 247 14.32 7.12 -28.25
N VAL A 248 13.69 7.99 -27.45
CA VAL A 248 13.88 9.45 -27.53
C VAL A 248 15.34 9.82 -27.27
N ARG A 249 16.01 9.20 -26.28
CA ARG A 249 17.43 9.45 -26.00
C ARG A 249 18.33 9.08 -27.17
N VAL A 250 18.15 7.89 -27.76
CA VAL A 250 18.93 7.43 -28.91
C VAL A 250 18.70 8.35 -30.11
N MET A 251 17.44 8.65 -30.42
CA MET A 251 17.07 9.49 -31.56
C MET A 251 17.53 10.94 -31.38
N LYS A 252 17.49 11.49 -30.17
CA LYS A 252 18.00 12.83 -29.88
C LYS A 252 19.51 12.94 -30.14
N THR A 253 20.29 11.89 -29.84
CA THR A 253 21.73 11.85 -30.08
C THR A 253 22.08 11.62 -31.54
N ARG A 254 21.39 10.68 -32.21
CA ARG A 254 21.72 10.28 -33.60
C ARG A 254 21.08 11.17 -34.66
N LYS A 255 19.99 11.87 -34.32
CA LYS A 255 19.11 12.69 -35.18
C LYS A 255 18.42 11.93 -36.31
N THR A 256 19.12 11.06 -37.02
CA THR A 256 18.59 10.17 -38.06
C THR A 256 19.13 8.76 -37.83
N LEU A 257 18.25 7.75 -37.87
CA LEU A 257 18.66 6.36 -37.65
C LEU A 257 17.79 5.35 -38.41
N LYS A 258 18.43 4.30 -38.96
CA LYS A 258 17.71 3.18 -39.59
C LYS A 258 17.01 2.31 -38.53
N HIS A 259 15.92 1.66 -38.94
CA HIS A 259 15.09 0.83 -38.07
C HIS A 259 15.87 -0.25 -37.34
N ASP A 260 16.67 -1.05 -38.05
CA ASP A 260 17.37 -2.18 -37.44
C ASP A 260 18.45 -1.70 -36.45
N SER A 261 19.09 -0.57 -36.73
CA SER A 261 20.04 0.08 -35.84
C SER A 261 19.36 0.60 -34.57
N LEU A 262 18.22 1.30 -34.72
CA LEU A 262 17.42 1.79 -33.59
C LEU A 262 16.95 0.63 -32.71
N MET A 263 16.39 -0.42 -33.32
CA MET A 263 15.92 -1.61 -32.64
C MET A 263 17.03 -2.28 -31.83
N SER A 264 18.22 -2.43 -32.43
CA SER A 264 19.39 -3.04 -31.78
C SER A 264 19.91 -2.19 -30.62
N GLU A 265 20.01 -0.87 -30.80
CA GLU A 265 20.51 0.05 -29.76
C GLU A 265 19.56 0.11 -28.56
N VAL A 266 18.24 0.18 -28.81
CA VAL A 266 17.21 0.12 -27.77
C VAL A 266 17.24 -1.23 -27.04
N MET A 267 17.35 -2.35 -27.76
CA MET A 267 17.44 -3.68 -27.13
C MET A 267 18.69 -3.80 -26.25
N ASN A 268 19.84 -3.32 -26.74
CA ASN A 268 21.10 -3.38 -25.99
C ASN A 268 21.03 -2.52 -24.72
N GLN A 269 20.54 -1.29 -24.82
CA GLN A 269 20.34 -0.42 -23.66
C GLN A 269 19.30 -0.97 -22.68
N SER A 270 18.29 -1.70 -23.15
CA SER A 270 17.25 -2.26 -22.26
C SER A 270 17.67 -3.55 -21.54
N ARG A 271 18.67 -4.26 -22.07
CA ARG A 271 19.04 -5.63 -21.68
C ARG A 271 19.36 -5.78 -20.19
N HIS A 272 20.03 -4.79 -19.60
CA HIS A 272 20.39 -4.79 -18.18
C HIS A 272 19.18 -4.69 -17.24
N ARG A 273 18.01 -4.27 -17.74
CA ARG A 273 16.81 -4.02 -16.93
C ARG A 273 15.70 -5.04 -17.20
N PHE A 274 15.43 -5.35 -18.46
CA PHE A 274 14.49 -6.41 -18.86
C PHE A 274 14.67 -6.79 -20.33
N ALA A 275 14.36 -8.04 -20.67
CA ALA A 275 14.29 -8.48 -22.06
C ALA A 275 13.09 -7.83 -22.76
N VAL A 276 13.35 -7.11 -23.86
CA VAL A 276 12.33 -6.44 -24.67
C VAL A 276 12.09 -7.23 -25.95
N LYS A 277 10.83 -7.53 -26.25
CA LYS A 277 10.47 -8.16 -27.52
C LYS A 277 10.43 -7.12 -28.65
N PRO A 278 10.85 -7.44 -29.88
CA PRO A 278 10.83 -6.49 -31.01
C PRO A 278 9.46 -5.84 -31.24
N VAL A 279 8.37 -6.62 -31.15
CA VAL A 279 6.99 -6.14 -31.30
C VAL A 279 6.64 -5.04 -30.28
N PHE A 280 7.22 -5.11 -29.07
CA PHE A 280 6.99 -4.10 -28.04
C PHE A 280 7.65 -2.77 -28.40
N ILE A 281 8.87 -2.79 -28.95
CA ILE A 281 9.59 -1.59 -29.38
C ILE A 281 8.87 -0.93 -30.56
N LYS A 282 8.45 -1.73 -31.55
CA LYS A 282 7.69 -1.22 -32.72
C LYS A 282 6.45 -0.43 -32.29
N LYS A 283 5.63 -1.01 -31.40
CA LYS A 283 4.47 -0.32 -30.83
C LYS A 283 4.80 0.97 -30.08
N ARG A 284 6.01 1.11 -29.53
CA ARG A 284 6.46 2.35 -28.85
C ARG A 284 6.94 3.39 -29.86
N ILE A 285 7.62 2.96 -30.92
CA ILE A 285 7.99 3.83 -32.05
C ILE A 285 6.72 4.43 -32.66
N ASP A 286 5.70 3.62 -32.96
CA ASP A 286 4.45 4.13 -33.55
C ASP A 286 3.79 5.19 -32.64
N ASN A 287 3.75 4.96 -31.32
CA ASN A 287 3.21 5.93 -30.37
C ASN A 287 4.05 7.23 -30.28
N LEU A 288 5.35 7.17 -30.54
CA LEU A 288 6.21 8.35 -30.55
C LEU A 288 6.11 9.13 -31.88
N ILE A 289 5.76 8.44 -32.97
CA ILE A 289 5.39 9.08 -34.24
C ILE A 289 4.07 9.83 -34.11
N ASP A 290 3.05 9.18 -33.55
CA ASP A 290 1.74 9.80 -33.29
C ASP A 290 1.83 11.03 -32.38
N ARG A 291 2.87 11.10 -31.55
CA ARG A 291 3.17 12.21 -30.63
C ARG A 291 4.21 13.20 -31.18
N GLU A 292 4.58 13.08 -32.45
CA GLU A 292 5.49 14.00 -33.16
C GLU A 292 6.89 14.13 -32.51
N TYR A 293 7.38 13.11 -31.80
CA TYR A 293 8.77 13.08 -31.31
C TYR A 293 9.75 12.60 -32.38
N ILE A 294 9.28 11.74 -33.28
CA ILE A 294 10.04 11.16 -34.38
C ILE A 294 9.13 11.03 -35.59
N GLU A 295 9.69 11.06 -36.78
CA GLU A 295 8.96 10.80 -38.03
C GLU A 295 9.70 9.76 -38.88
N ARG A 296 9.03 9.24 -39.90
CA ARG A 296 9.66 8.40 -40.93
C ARG A 296 10.11 9.28 -42.08
N ASP A 297 11.27 8.96 -42.66
CA ASP A 297 11.74 9.61 -43.89
C ASP A 297 10.69 9.43 -45.02
N GLU A 298 10.53 10.48 -45.83
CA GLU A 298 9.54 10.51 -46.92
C GLU A 298 9.84 9.47 -48.02
N LYS A 299 11.11 9.15 -48.23
CA LYS A 299 11.59 8.25 -49.29
C LYS A 299 11.85 6.85 -48.77
N ASP A 300 12.38 6.71 -47.55
CA ASP A 300 12.65 5.40 -46.93
C ASP A 300 11.95 5.26 -45.58
N ARG A 301 10.82 4.53 -45.57
CA ARG A 301 10.07 4.22 -44.34
C ARG A 301 10.88 3.43 -43.30
N GLY A 302 12.04 2.88 -43.66
CA GLY A 302 13.00 2.23 -42.77
C GLY A 302 13.92 3.21 -42.01
N VAL A 303 13.85 4.51 -42.31
CA VAL A 303 14.64 5.57 -41.65
C VAL A 303 13.71 6.41 -40.78
N TYR A 304 14.20 6.78 -39.58
CA TYR A 304 13.52 7.68 -38.67
C TYR A 304 14.31 8.98 -38.49
N HIS A 305 13.62 10.10 -38.35
CA HIS A 305 14.16 11.41 -37.97
C HIS A 305 13.61 11.84 -36.62
N TYR A 306 14.42 12.56 -35.84
CA TYR A 306 14.02 13.16 -34.58
C TYR A 306 13.53 14.59 -34.79
N LEU A 307 12.32 14.89 -34.31
CA LEU A 307 11.60 16.14 -34.58
C LEU A 307 11.78 17.24 -33.53
N ALA A 308 12.40 16.93 -32.38
CA ALA A 308 12.52 17.84 -31.23
C ALA A 308 13.96 18.06 -30.76
#